data_AF-A0AAW9TP33-F1
#
_entry.id   AF-A0AAW9TP33-F1
#
_cell.length_a   1.000
_cell.length_b   1.000
_cell.length_c   1.000
_cell.angle_alpha   90.00
_cell.angle_beta   90.00
_cell.angle_gamma   90.00
#
_symmetry.space_group_name_H-M   'P 1'
#
loop_
_entity.id
_entity.type
_entity.pdbx_description
1 polymer ?
#
loop_
_entity_poly.entity_id
_entity_poly.type
_entity_poly.pdbx_seq_one_letter_code
_entity_poly.pdbx_strand_id
1 'polypeptide(L)' 'MSTYVITKVPATGKWHVSHQQPGWIAPIGGPYAKRKEAITVARLLAGRRGKVVIQ' A
#
# COMPACT_ATOMS: atom_id res chain seq x y z
N MET A 1 -12.39 -6.43 -6.55
CA MET A 1 -10.98 -6.34 -6.99
C MET A 1 -10.23 -5.56 -5.92
N SER A 2 -9.31 -6.19 -5.21
CA SER A 2 -8.60 -5.56 -4.07
C SER A 2 -7.59 -4.55 -4.60
N THR A 3 -7.72 -3.27 -4.21
CA THR A 3 -6.79 -2.20 -4.63
C THR A 3 -5.95 -1.80 -3.43
N TYR A 4 -4.64 -1.91 -3.54
CA TYR A 4 -3.71 -1.51 -2.50
C TYR A 4 -2.99 -0.24 -2.93
N VAL A 5 -3.01 0.77 -2.07
CA VAL A 5 -2.37 2.06 -2.30
C VAL A 5 -1.15 2.15 -1.42
N ILE A 6 -0.03 2.52 -2.04
CA ILE A 6 1.23 2.77 -1.36
C ILE A 6 1.44 4.27 -1.34
N THR A 7 1.56 4.87 -0.17
CA THR A 7 1.72 6.32 -0.01
C THR A 7 3.00 6.62 0.76
N LYS A 8 3.78 7.60 0.30
CA LYS A 8 4.92 8.11 1.07
C LYS A 8 4.45 9.19 2.04
N VAL A 9 4.69 8.99 3.33
CA VAL A 9 4.38 9.98 4.36
C VAL A 9 5.46 11.08 4.33
N PRO A 10 5.11 12.34 4.01
CA PRO A 10 6.12 13.40 3.86
C PRO A 10 6.88 13.70 5.16
N ALA A 11 6.19 13.62 6.31
CA ALA A 11 6.76 13.94 7.62
C ALA A 11 7.87 12.96 8.07
N THR A 12 7.77 11.68 7.69
CA THR A 12 8.71 10.64 8.13
C THR A 12 9.55 10.08 6.99
N GLY A 13 9.19 10.38 5.73
CA GLY A 13 9.77 9.79 4.54
C GLY A 13 9.48 8.30 4.35
N LYS A 14 8.69 7.68 5.23
CA LYS A 14 8.37 6.25 5.23
C LYS A 14 7.15 5.94 4.35
N TRP A 15 7.08 4.70 3.89
CA TRP A 15 6.04 4.21 2.99
C TRP A 15 4.97 3.45 3.76
N HIS A 16 3.71 3.75 3.51
CA HIS A 16 2.56 3.07 4.09
C HIS A 16 1.78 2.34 3.01
N VAL A 17 1.10 1.26 3.39
CA VAL A 17 0.23 0.47 2.51
C VAL A 17 -1.18 0.51 3.09
N SER A 18 -2.13 0.92 2.27
CA SER A 18 -3.55 0.97 2.59
C SER A 18 -4.33 0.14 1.58
N HIS A 19 -5.41 -0.49 2.01
CA HIS A 19 -6.37 -1.12 1.12
C HIS A 19 -7.50 -0.16 0.84
N GLN A 20 -7.70 0.10 -0.45
CA GLN A 20 -8.72 0.98 -0.97
C GLN A 20 -9.87 0.14 -1.51
N GLN A 21 -11.04 0.36 -0.92
CA GLN A 21 -12.33 -0.10 -1.42
C GLN A 21 -13.21 1.13 -1.66
N PRO A 22 -14.23 1.04 -2.54
CA PRO A 22 -15.16 2.14 -2.73
C PRO A 22 -15.78 2.58 -1.39
N GLY A 23 -15.57 3.83 -0.99
CA GLY A 23 -16.08 4.39 0.26
C GLY A 23 -15.29 4.03 1.53
N TRP A 24 -14.19 3.26 1.43
CA TRP A 24 -13.43 2.84 2.61
C TRP A 24 -11.93 2.71 2.33
N ILE A 25 -11.11 3.29 3.21
CA ILE A 25 -9.65 3.16 3.18
C ILE A 25 -9.20 2.57 4.51
N ALA A 26 -8.65 1.35 4.46
CA ALA A 26 -8.10 0.68 5.63
C ALA A 26 -6.57 0.73 5.61
N PRO A 27 -5.88 1.23 6.65
CA PRO A 27 -4.44 1.09 6.77
C PRO A 27 -4.11 -0.39 7.03
N ILE A 28 -3.24 -0.98 6.21
CA ILE A 28 -2.91 -2.43 6.30
C ILE A 28 -1.46 -2.66 6.71
N GLY A 29 -0.56 -1.72 6.46
CA GLY A 29 0.81 -1.87 6.95
C GLY A 29 1.66 -0.63 6.79
N GLY A 30 2.77 -0.63 7.53
CA GLY A 30 3.73 0.45 7.60
C GLY A 30 4.03 0.84 9.05
N PRO A 31 5.05 1.69 9.26
CA PRO A 31 5.83 2.40 8.24
C PRO A 31 7.04 1.62 7.70
N TYR A 32 7.16 1.50 6.37
CA TYR A 32 8.31 0.87 5.70
C TYR A 32 9.38 1.89 5.32
N ALA A 33 10.66 1.54 5.48
CA ALA A 33 11.76 2.44 5.13
C ALA A 33 11.98 2.50 3.61
N LYS A 34 11.84 1.36 2.91
CA LYS A 34 12.10 1.26 1.47
C LYS A 34 10.81 1.09 0.68
N ARG A 35 10.74 1.77 -0.47
CA ARG A 35 9.63 1.63 -1.43
C ARG A 35 9.42 0.17 -1.88
N LYS A 36 10.53 -0.56 -2.09
CA LYS A 36 10.49 -1.97 -2.53
C LYS A 36 9.78 -2.87 -1.52
N GLU A 37 10.00 -2.67 -0.22
CA GLU A 37 9.36 -3.46 0.83
C GLU A 37 7.84 -3.26 0.80
N ALA A 38 7.39 -2.00 0.74
CA ALA A 38 5.97 -1.67 0.62
C ALA A 38 5.33 -2.27 -0.65
N ILE A 39 6.03 -2.25 -1.79
CA ILE A 39 5.55 -2.87 -3.04
C ILE A 39 5.42 -4.38 -2.90
N THR A 40 6.41 -5.05 -2.31
CA THR A 40 6.37 -6.50 -2.10
C THR A 40 5.18 -6.88 -1.23
N VAL A 41 4.97 -6.19 -0.11
CA VAL A 41 3.83 -6.43 0.79
C VAL A 41 2.50 -6.16 0.08
N ALA A 42 2.37 -5.03 -0.62
CA ALA A 42 1.14 -4.71 -1.34
C ALA A 42 0.84 -5.74 -2.46
N ARG A 43 1.85 -6.25 -3.17
CA ARG A 43 1.68 -7.30 -4.19
C ARG A 43 1.29 -8.64 -3.58
N LEU A 44 1.89 -9.00 -2.45
CA LEU A 44 1.54 -10.23 -1.72
C LEU A 44 0.06 -10.21 -1.32
N LEU A 45 -0.39 -9.08 -0.76
CA LEU A 45 -1.77 -8.88 -0.30
C LEU A 45 -2.78 -8.75 -1.46
N ALA A 46 -2.37 -8.09 -2.55
CA ALA A 46 -3.18 -7.96 -3.76
C ALA A 46 -3.46 -9.32 -4.44
N GLY A 47 -2.56 -10.29 -4.28
CA GLY A 47 -2.65 -11.58 -4.96
C GLY A 47 -2.62 -11.45 -6.48
N ARG A 48 -3.05 -12.49 -7.20
CA ARG A 48 -2.89 -12.60 -8.67
C ARG A 48 -3.68 -11.58 -9.48
N ARG A 49 -4.80 -11.05 -8.95
CA ARG A 49 -5.73 -10.15 -9.66
C ARG A 49 -5.91 -8.79 -8.99
N GLY A 50 -5.22 -8.52 -7.87
CA GLY A 50 -5.31 -7.24 -7.20
C GLY A 50 -4.48 -6.16 -7.89
N LYS A 51 -4.86 -4.91 -7.67
CA LYS A 51 -4.18 -3.74 -8.24
C LYS A 51 -3.36 -3.06 -7.16
N VAL A 52 -2.13 -2.68 -7.49
CA VAL A 52 -1.26 -1.87 -6.60
C VAL A 52 -1.05 -0.51 -7.25
N VAL A 53 -1.36 0.56 -6.51
CA VAL A 53 -1.22 1.96 -6.93
C VAL A 53 -0.19 2.62 -6.02
N ILE A 54 0.66 3.47 -6.59
CA ILE A 54 1.66 4.22 -5.83
C ILE A 54 1.32 5.70 -5.96
N GLN A 55 1.14 6.37 -4.83
CA GLN A 55 0.85 7.80 -4.71
C GLN A 55 1.99 8.53 -4.01
#